data_AF-U1X1B8-F1
#
_entry.id   AF-U1X1B8-F1
#
_cell.length_a   1.000
_cell.length_b   1.000
_cell.length_c   1.000
_cell.angle_alpha   90.00
_cell.angle_beta   90.00
_cell.angle_gamma   90.00
#
_symmetry.space_group_name_H-M   'P 1'
#
loop_
_entity.id
_entity.type
_entity.pdbx_description
1 polymer ?
#
loop_
_entity_poly.entity_id
_entity_poly.type
_entity_poly.pdbx_seq_one_letter_code
_entity_poly.pdbx_strand_id
1 'polypeptide(L)' 'MWKCPYCGSDQGMPYQDSNLTGMLCLDGMCGRFHAMTDEESKQEERHVYESDM' A
#
# COMPACT_ATOMS: atom_id res chain seq x y z
N MET A 1 -1.24 9.58 3.53
CA MET A 1 -1.40 9.28 2.09
C MET A 1 -0.16 8.53 1.64
N TRP A 2 -0.32 7.31 1.10
CA TRP A 2 0.79 6.55 0.55
C TRP A 2 1.36 7.22 -0.70
N LYS A 3 2.66 7.02 -0.94
CA LYS A 3 3.36 7.48 -2.14
C LYS A 3 4.19 6.33 -2.67
N CYS A 4 4.08 6.07 -3.96
CA CYS A 4 4.84 5.02 -4.63
C CYS A 4 6.34 5.30 -4.49
N PRO A 5 7.13 4.39 -3.89
CA PRO A 5 8.56 4.62 -3.65
C PRO A 5 9.38 4.68 -4.94
N TYR A 6 8.78 4.28 -6.07
CA TYR A 6 9.46 4.23 -7.38
C TYR A 6 9.19 5.46 -8.25
N CYS A 7 7.99 6.06 -8.18
CA CYS A 7 7.60 7.17 -9.06
C CYS A 7 6.98 8.37 -8.33
N GLY A 8 6.70 8.27 -7.03
CA GLY A 8 6.08 9.33 -6.24
C GLY A 8 4.58 9.55 -6.50
N SER A 9 3.94 8.73 -7.34
CA SER A 9 2.49 8.75 -7.51
C SER A 9 1.78 8.41 -6.20
N ASP A 10 0.61 9.00 -5.95
CA ASP A 10 -0.30 8.64 -4.86
C ASP A 10 -1.37 7.63 -5.29
N GLN A 11 -1.35 7.19 -6.55
CA GLN A 11 -2.29 6.20 -7.07
C GLN A 11 -1.88 4.80 -6.65
N GLY A 12 -2.08 4.47 -5.37
CA GLY A 12 -1.85 3.14 -4.80
C GLY A 12 -3.15 2.37 -4.62
N MET A 13 -3.11 1.07 -4.84
CA MET A 13 -4.16 0.13 -4.46
C MET A 13 -3.57 -0.90 -3.49
N PRO A 14 -4.13 -1.06 -2.28
CA PRO A 14 -3.71 -2.12 -1.38
C PRO A 14 -4.04 -3.49 -2.01
N TYR A 15 -3.14 -4.44 -1.84
CA TYR A 15 -3.31 -5.82 -2.30
C TYR A 15 -2.82 -6.77 -1.21
N GLN A 16 -3.65 -7.76 -0.91
CA GLN A 16 -3.36 -8.77 0.10
C GLN A 16 -3.87 -10.14 -0.36
N ASP A 17 -2.98 -11.12 -0.36
CA ASP A 17 -3.29 -12.54 -0.52
C ASP A 17 -2.56 -13.38 0.53
N SER A 18 -2.60 -14.71 0.40
CA SER A 18 -1.99 -15.63 1.37
C SER A 18 -0.46 -15.54 1.46
N ASN A 19 0.22 -14.92 0.50
CA ASN A 19 1.68 -14.85 0.40
C ASN A 19 2.22 -13.42 0.24
N LEU A 20 1.40 -12.47 -0.22
CA LEU A 20 1.79 -11.12 -0.55
C LEU A 20 0.87 -10.11 0.10
N THR A 21 1.44 -9.19 0.86
CA THR A 21 0.77 -7.98 1.36
C THR A 21 1.55 -6.77 0.87
N GLY A 22 0.86 -5.79 0.31
CA GLY A 22 1.53 -4.60 -0.20
C GLY A 22 0.63 -3.65 -0.96
N MET A 23 1.24 -2.81 -1.79
CA MET A 23 0.59 -1.76 -2.57
C MET A 23 0.97 -1.87 -4.05
N LEU A 24 -0.03 -1.92 -4.93
CA LEU A 24 0.15 -1.81 -6.37
C LEU A 24 0.02 -0.34 -6.80
N CYS A 25 1.04 0.18 -7.48
CA CYS A 25 0.97 1.50 -8.11
C CYS A 25 0.14 1.41 -9.41
N LEU A 26 -0.94 2.19 -9.50
CA LEU A 26 -1.85 2.25 -10.65
C LEU A 26 -1.48 3.33 -11.66
N ASP A 27 -0.40 4.07 -11.42
CA ASP A 27 0.11 5.02 -12.41
C ASP A 27 0.48 4.27 -13.70
N GLY A 28 -0.06 4.74 -14.83
CA GLY A 28 0.09 4.10 -16.14
C GLY A 28 1.53 4.00 -16.64
N MET A 29 2.46 4.77 -16.06
CA MET A 29 3.89 4.73 -16.36
C MET A 29 4.70 3.96 -15.31
N CYS A 30 4.09 3.51 -14.20
CA CYS A 30 4.77 2.81 -13.11
C CYS A 30 4.38 1.34 -13.01
N GLY A 31 3.12 1.01 -12.67
CA GLY A 31 2.63 -0.37 -12.53
C GLY A 31 3.37 -1.25 -11.52
N ARG A 32 4.23 -0.70 -10.65
CA ARG A 32 5.08 -1.49 -9.74
C ARG A 32 4.34 -1.87 -8.46
N PHE A 33 4.60 -3.07 -7.97
CA PHE A 33 4.16 -3.55 -6.67
C PHE A 33 5.23 -3.29 -5.60
N HIS A 34 4.83 -2.65 -4.50
CA HIS A 34 5.61 -2.49 -3.28
C HIS A 34 5.14 -3.52 -2.26
N ALA A 35 5.95 -4.56 -2.00
CA ALA A 35 5.68 -5.51 -0.93
C ALA A 35 5.90 -4.80 0.41
N MET A 36 4.84 -4.75 1.23
CA MET A 36 4.93 -4.17 2.56
C MET A 36 5.67 -5.11 3.50
N THR A 37 6.48 -4.54 4.38
CA THR A 37 7.06 -5.30 5.49
C THR A 37 6.03 -5.52 6.61
N ASP A 38 6.33 -6.43 7.53
CA ASP A 38 5.52 -6.66 8.74
C ASP A 38 5.34 -5.39 9.60
N GLU A 39 6.28 -4.44 9.49
CA GLU A 39 6.24 -3.17 10.21
C GLU A 39 5.27 -2.17 9.55
N GLU A 40 5.27 -2.11 8.21
CA GLU A 40 4.38 -1.26 7.42
C GLU A 40 2.93 -1.74 7.50
N SER A 41 2.72 -3.06 7.47
CA SER A 41 1.39 -3.69 7.55
C SER A 41 0.64 -3.33 8.86
N LYS A 42 1.37 -3.20 9.98
CA LYS A 42 0.80 -2.85 11.30
C LYS A 42 0.43 -1.36 11.44
N GLN A 43 0.90 -0.48 10.55
CA GLN A 43 0.52 0.93 10.55
C GLN A 43 -0.81 1.15 9.83
N GLU A 44 -1.07 0.41 8.74
CA GLU A 44 -2.35 0.53 8.02
C GLU A 44 -3.53 -0.05 8.81
N GLU A 45 -3.38 -1.19 9.48
CA GLU A 45 -4.44 -1.76 10.33
C GLU A 45 -4.91 -0.77 11.41
N ARG A 46 -3.99 0.06 11.91
CA ARG A 46 -4.30 1.07 12.94
C ARG A 46 -5.11 2.24 12.38
N HIS A 47 -4.82 2.66 11.15
CA HIS A 47 -5.55 3.74 10.48
C HIS A 47 -6.94 3.34 10.01
N VAL A 48 -7.15 2.07 9.65
CA VAL A 48 -8.47 1.56 9.28
C VAL A 48 -9.40 1.55 10.50
N TYR A 49 -8.92 1.12 11.66
CA TYR A 49 -9.76 1.03 12.86
C TYR A 49 -10.14 2.40 13.46
N GLU A 50 -9.26 3.41 13.36
CA GLU A 50 -9.57 4.78 13.83
C GLU A 50 -10.55 5.54 12.92
N SER A 51 -10.78 5.08 11.69
CA SER A 51 -11.70 5.73 10.75
C SER A 51 -13.17 5.29 10.93
N ASP A 52 -13.41 4.23 11.71
CA ASP A 52 -14.73 3.64 11.98
C ASP A 52 -15.24 3.87 13.42
N MET A 53 -14.63 4.81 14.18
CA MET A 53 -15.12 5.30 15.48
C MET A 53 -15.54 6.77 15.42
#